data_AF-A0A420S9F3-F1
#
_entry.id   AF-A0A420S9F3-F1
#
_cell.length_a   1.000
_cell.length_b   1.000
_cell.length_c   1.000
_cell.angle_alpha   90.00
_cell.angle_beta   90.00
_cell.angle_gamma   90.00
#
_symmetry.space_group_name_H-M   'P 1'
#
loop_
_entity.id
_entity.type
_entity.pdbx_description
1 polymer ?
#
loop_
_entity_poly.entity_id
_entity_poly.type
_entity_poly.pdbx_seq_one_letter_code
_entity_poly.pdbx_strand_id
1 'polypeptide(L)'
;MSSAIVPPTFDHSNVDFLKVGPRRAHMKAYFLHFGLWNEERVKACREYSEEQTCLMAYKDNYTQINQVTFEFIVDYFVWYNLLKVGNALDQGHDWPWPIDAAPDKTDVTIDGASECYREWRRRKATARLDQIIATGRILNLNVLHRYRHYIPSDTLVECLFGGVSTQFPHHRIKDLDIIELQRYVVGLVEGAFPSRAKFYTTDDILLRTKFKIIRG
;
A
#
# COMPACT_ATOMS: atom_id res chain seq x y z
N MET A 1 -11.56 -45.56 29.70
CA MET A 1 -11.07 -44.20 29.45
C MET A 1 -10.18 -44.27 28.22
N SER A 2 -10.61 -43.70 27.10
CA SER A 2 -9.84 -43.72 25.87
C SER A 2 -8.76 -42.65 25.97
N SER A 3 -7.49 -43.05 26.03
CA SER A 3 -6.38 -42.12 25.93
C SER A 3 -6.52 -41.37 24.61
N ALA A 4 -6.74 -40.06 24.68
CA ALA A 4 -6.60 -39.19 23.52
C ALA A 4 -5.16 -39.37 23.05
N ILE A 5 -4.99 -39.95 21.86
CA ILE A 5 -3.71 -39.95 21.15
C ILE A 5 -3.47 -38.48 20.84
N VAL A 6 -2.69 -37.80 21.68
CA VAL A 6 -2.14 -36.48 21.34
C VAL A 6 -1.28 -36.75 20.09
N PRO A 7 -1.65 -36.19 18.92
CA PRO A 7 -0.82 -36.35 17.73
C PRO A 7 0.60 -35.89 18.07
N PRO A 8 1.65 -36.55 17.58
CA PRO A 8 3.01 -36.08 17.81
C PRO A 8 3.08 -34.61 17.43
N THR A 9 3.48 -33.78 18.40
CA THR A 9 3.65 -32.33 18.20
C THR A 9 4.51 -32.15 16.97
N PHE A 10 3.94 -31.58 15.91
CA PHE A 10 4.67 -31.37 14.66
C PHE A 10 5.89 -30.50 14.98
N ASP A 11 7.12 -30.98 14.78
CA ASP A 11 8.31 -30.25 15.25
C ASP A 11 8.52 -28.99 14.40
N HIS A 12 8.49 -27.82 15.06
CA HIS A 12 8.68 -26.51 14.44
C HIS A 12 10.08 -25.93 14.70
N SER A 13 10.86 -26.55 15.59
CA SER A 13 12.06 -25.95 16.20
C SER A 13 13.23 -25.76 15.23
N ASN A 14 13.32 -26.62 14.21
CA ASN A 14 14.41 -26.62 13.23
C ASN A 14 14.11 -25.78 11.97
N VAL A 15 12.99 -25.07 11.93
CA VAL A 15 12.59 -24.26 10.76
C VAL A 15 13.21 -22.88 10.85
N ASP A 16 13.99 -22.50 9.82
CA ASP A 16 14.38 -21.11 9.60
C ASP A 16 13.15 -20.31 9.14
N PHE A 17 12.33 -19.94 10.10
CA PHE A 17 11.02 -19.34 9.87
C PHE A 17 11.10 -17.89 9.42
N LEU A 18 12.26 -17.25 9.39
CA LEU A 18 12.40 -15.92 8.79
C LEU A 18 12.55 -16.02 7.27
N LYS A 19 13.02 -17.16 6.76
CA LYS A 19 13.07 -17.43 5.32
C LYS A 19 11.73 -17.95 4.80
N VAL A 20 11.27 -17.34 3.71
CA VAL A 20 10.01 -17.67 3.03
C VAL A 20 9.93 -19.15 2.63
N GLY A 21 10.99 -19.67 2.01
CA GLY A 21 11.04 -21.05 1.51
C GLY A 21 10.84 -22.11 2.61
N PRO A 22 11.73 -22.18 3.62
CA PRO A 22 11.60 -23.11 4.73
C PRO A 22 10.26 -22.97 5.47
N ARG A 23 9.82 -21.74 5.76
CA ARG A 23 8.54 -21.48 6.44
C ARG A 23 7.36 -22.05 5.66
N ARG A 24 7.25 -21.79 4.36
CA ARG A 24 6.14 -22.28 3.53
C ARG A 24 6.19 -23.78 3.28
N ALA A 25 7.39 -24.36 3.15
CA ALA A 25 7.56 -25.82 3.07
C ALA A 25 7.05 -26.50 4.35
N HIS A 26 7.36 -25.92 5.51
CA HIS A 26 6.85 -26.38 6.79
C HIS A 26 5.33 -26.30 6.88
N MET A 27 4.75 -25.14 6.56
CA MET A 27 3.29 -24.96 6.53
C MET A 27 2.62 -26.00 5.63
N LYS A 28 3.18 -26.24 4.44
CA LYS A 28 2.68 -27.26 3.52
C LYS A 28 2.68 -28.65 4.15
N ALA A 29 3.79 -29.07 4.73
CA ALA A 29 3.90 -30.37 5.39
C ALA A 29 2.90 -30.50 6.57
N TYR A 30 2.77 -29.45 7.38
CA TYR A 30 1.85 -29.40 8.51
C TYR A 30 0.40 -29.57 8.04
N PHE A 31 -0.08 -28.73 7.13
CA PHE A 31 -1.46 -28.80 6.67
C PHE A 31 -1.76 -30.04 5.82
N LEU A 32 -0.77 -30.63 5.14
CA LEU A 32 -0.91 -31.94 4.49
C LEU A 32 -1.15 -33.04 5.53
N HIS A 33 -0.40 -33.04 6.63
CA HIS A 33 -0.56 -34.03 7.70
C HIS A 33 -1.97 -34.04 8.30
N PHE A 34 -2.59 -32.87 8.44
CA PHE A 34 -3.96 -32.72 8.93
C PHE A 34 -5.03 -32.80 7.84
N GLY A 35 -4.67 -33.08 6.58
CA GLY A 35 -5.63 -33.16 5.47
C GLY A 35 -6.30 -31.84 5.09
N LEU A 36 -5.70 -30.70 5.49
CA LEU A 36 -6.21 -29.35 5.26
C LEU A 36 -5.60 -28.68 4.03
N TRP A 37 -4.55 -29.27 3.45
CA TRP A 37 -3.87 -28.69 2.29
C TRP A 37 -4.61 -28.98 0.97
N ASN A 38 -4.97 -27.91 0.28
CA ASN A 38 -5.46 -27.94 -1.09
C ASN A 38 -4.87 -26.74 -1.84
N GLU A 39 -4.22 -26.98 -2.97
CA GLU A 39 -3.44 -25.93 -3.68
C GLU A 39 -4.30 -24.72 -4.09
N GLU A 40 -5.54 -24.93 -4.55
CA GLU A 40 -6.44 -23.84 -4.92
C GLU A 40 -6.89 -23.03 -3.70
N ARG A 41 -7.22 -23.69 -2.59
CA ARG A 41 -7.58 -23.02 -1.33
C ARG A 41 -6.42 -22.25 -0.75
N VAL A 42 -5.22 -22.82 -0.76
CA VAL A 42 -4.00 -22.16 -0.29
C VAL A 42 -3.72 -20.91 -1.12
N LYS A 43 -3.86 -21.02 -2.45
CA LYS A 43 -3.72 -19.87 -3.36
C LYS A 43 -4.72 -18.76 -3.02
N ALA A 44 -6.01 -19.09 -2.88
CA ALA A 44 -7.03 -18.11 -2.52
C ALA A 44 -6.80 -17.47 -1.13
N CYS A 45 -6.40 -18.26 -0.14
CA CYS A 45 -6.02 -17.75 1.18
C CYS A 45 -4.82 -16.81 1.09
N ARG A 46 -3.84 -17.11 0.25
CA ARG A 46 -2.65 -16.28 0.04
C ARG A 46 -3.00 -14.94 -0.59
N GLU A 47 -3.76 -14.94 -1.69
CA GLU A 47 -4.21 -13.71 -2.36
C GLU A 47 -5.01 -12.82 -1.39
N TYR A 48 -5.90 -13.41 -0.59
CA TYR A 48 -6.64 -12.68 0.43
C TYR A 48 -5.72 -12.12 1.53
N SER A 49 -4.81 -12.94 2.06
CA SER A 49 -3.86 -12.54 3.10
C SER A 49 -2.94 -11.42 2.62
N GLU A 50 -2.45 -11.46 1.37
CA GLU A 50 -1.66 -10.39 0.78
C GLU A 50 -2.43 -9.07 0.72
N GLU A 51 -3.70 -9.09 0.30
CA GLU A 51 -4.56 -7.89 0.31
C GLU A 51 -4.76 -7.36 1.74
N GLN A 52 -5.02 -8.24 2.73
CA GLN A 52 -5.19 -7.82 4.12
C GLN A 52 -3.92 -7.21 4.72
N THR A 53 -2.76 -7.81 4.47
CA THR A 53 -1.47 -7.27 4.90
C THR A 53 -1.21 -5.89 4.30
N CYS A 54 -1.50 -5.72 2.99
CA CYS A 54 -1.39 -4.42 2.34
C CYS A 54 -2.34 -3.37 2.94
N LEU A 55 -3.60 -3.74 3.18
CA LEU A 55 -4.59 -2.85 3.81
C LEU A 55 -4.18 -2.44 5.22
N MET A 56 -3.64 -3.35 6.01
CA MET A 56 -3.15 -3.08 7.36
C MET A 56 -1.99 -2.08 7.32
N ALA A 57 -0.96 -2.37 6.51
CA ALA A 57 0.20 -1.48 6.37
C ALA A 57 -0.22 -0.08 5.88
N TYR A 58 -1.20 -0.01 4.98
CA TYR A 58 -1.72 1.26 4.47
C TYR A 58 -2.50 2.05 5.53
N LYS A 59 -3.35 1.40 6.33
CA LYS A 59 -4.10 2.03 7.44
C LYS A 59 -3.16 2.61 8.50
N ASP A 60 -2.04 1.94 8.74
CA ASP A 60 -1.00 2.37 9.68
C ASP A 60 -0.07 3.45 9.09
N ASN A 61 -0.38 3.97 7.90
CA ASN A 61 0.40 4.99 7.18
C ASN A 61 1.84 4.59 6.81
N TYR A 62 2.14 3.30 6.73
CA TYR A 62 3.44 2.85 6.27
C TYR A 62 3.63 3.13 4.78
N THR A 63 4.69 3.85 4.44
CA THR A 63 5.07 4.12 3.05
C THR A 63 5.75 2.92 2.40
N GLN A 64 6.48 2.15 3.20
CA GLN A 64 7.19 0.93 2.84
C GLN A 64 7.08 -0.06 4.01
N ILE A 65 7.30 -1.34 3.73
CA ILE A 65 7.36 -2.40 4.72
C ILE A 65 8.54 -3.32 4.38
N ASN A 66 9.30 -3.78 5.37
CA ASN A 66 10.35 -4.77 5.17
C ASN A 66 9.79 -6.03 4.48
N GLN A 67 10.50 -6.55 3.48
CA GLN A 67 10.05 -7.70 2.69
C GLN A 67 9.88 -8.97 3.53
N VAL A 68 10.82 -9.29 4.44
CA VAL A 68 10.72 -10.46 5.31
C VAL A 68 9.50 -10.36 6.23
N THR A 69 9.31 -9.20 6.86
CA THR A 69 8.18 -8.95 7.76
C THR A 69 6.84 -9.01 7.02
N PHE A 70 6.77 -8.46 5.81
CA PHE A 70 5.57 -8.57 4.97
C PHE A 70 5.20 -10.03 4.71
N GLU A 71 6.14 -10.84 4.24
CA GLU A 71 5.89 -12.25 3.93
C GLU A 71 5.57 -13.07 5.18
N PHE A 72 6.17 -12.74 6.32
CA PHE A 72 5.88 -13.37 7.60
C PHE A 72 4.43 -13.12 8.04
N ILE A 73 3.96 -11.87 7.95
CA ILE A 73 2.56 -11.51 8.27
C ILE A 73 1.58 -12.16 7.27
N VAL A 74 1.92 -12.20 5.98
CA VAL A 74 1.10 -12.91 4.97
C VAL A 74 0.96 -14.39 5.34
N ASP A 75 2.07 -15.07 5.63
CA ASP A 75 2.05 -16.48 5.96
C ASP A 75 1.32 -16.75 7.30
N TYR A 76 1.44 -15.85 8.28
CA TYR A 76 0.64 -15.85 9.50
C TYR A 76 -0.85 -15.80 9.20
N PHE A 77 -1.32 -14.90 8.34
CA PHE A 77 -2.73 -14.86 7.96
C PHE A 77 -3.15 -16.08 7.13
N VAL A 78 -2.29 -16.58 6.24
CA VAL A 78 -2.57 -17.83 5.49
C VAL A 78 -2.82 -18.98 6.44
N TRP A 79 -2.01 -19.13 7.50
CA TRP A 79 -2.16 -20.17 8.50
C TRP A 79 -3.57 -20.18 9.11
N TYR A 80 -4.02 -19.05 9.65
CA TYR A 80 -5.35 -18.96 10.28
C TYR A 80 -6.48 -19.02 9.26
N ASN A 81 -6.31 -18.51 8.04
CA ASN A 81 -7.33 -18.62 7.00
C ASN A 81 -7.53 -20.07 6.54
N LEU A 82 -6.47 -20.87 6.44
CA LEU A 82 -6.57 -22.30 6.13
C LEU A 82 -7.31 -23.05 7.24
N LEU A 83 -6.99 -22.78 8.51
CA LEU A 83 -7.70 -23.36 9.64
C LEU A 83 -9.18 -22.95 9.68
N LYS A 84 -9.48 -21.69 9.37
CA LYS A 84 -10.86 -21.19 9.32
C LYS A 84 -11.68 -21.92 8.26
N VAL A 85 -11.15 -22.02 7.05
CA VAL A 85 -11.81 -22.72 5.93
C VAL A 85 -11.92 -24.22 6.19
N GLY A 86 -10.97 -24.79 6.93
CA GLY A 86 -10.98 -26.19 7.37
C GLY A 86 -11.82 -26.48 8.61
N ASN A 87 -12.50 -25.48 9.21
CA ASN A 87 -13.20 -25.61 10.50
C ASN A 87 -12.32 -26.15 11.66
N ALA A 88 -11.04 -25.76 11.67
CA ALA A 88 -10.03 -26.25 12.60
C ALA A 88 -9.42 -25.17 13.50
N LEU A 89 -9.96 -23.94 13.51
CA LEU A 89 -9.34 -22.79 14.18
C LEU A 89 -9.16 -22.99 15.70
N ASP A 90 -10.12 -23.63 16.36
CA ASP A 90 -10.13 -23.85 17.82
C ASP A 90 -9.58 -25.22 18.24
N GLN A 91 -8.83 -25.89 17.34
CA GLN A 91 -8.32 -27.25 17.57
C GLN A 91 -6.84 -27.29 18.00
N GLY A 92 -6.29 -26.17 18.47
CA GLY A 92 -4.91 -26.10 18.98
C GLY A 92 -3.83 -26.04 17.89
N HIS A 93 -4.19 -25.57 16.70
CA HIS A 93 -3.26 -25.34 15.59
C HIS A 93 -2.71 -23.91 15.63
N ASP A 94 -2.14 -23.49 16.76
CA ASP A 94 -1.62 -22.13 16.89
C ASP A 94 -0.43 -21.88 15.96
N TRP A 95 -0.25 -20.61 15.57
CA TRP A 95 0.93 -20.21 14.81
C TRP A 95 2.19 -20.47 15.66
N PRO A 96 3.16 -21.24 15.12
CA PRO A 96 4.23 -21.82 15.95
C PRO A 96 5.40 -20.87 16.23
N TRP A 97 5.44 -19.68 15.60
CA TRP A 97 6.59 -18.78 15.68
C TRP A 97 6.25 -17.44 16.34
N PRO A 98 7.16 -16.88 17.16
CA PRO A 98 6.96 -15.57 17.79
C PRO A 98 6.75 -14.46 16.75
N ILE A 99 5.73 -13.61 16.97
CA ILE A 99 5.39 -12.49 16.07
C ILE A 99 6.47 -11.40 16.12
N ASP A 100 7.09 -11.21 17.29
CA ASP A 100 8.14 -10.23 17.57
C ASP A 100 9.53 -10.67 17.06
N ALA A 101 9.68 -11.90 16.56
CA ALA A 101 10.92 -12.36 15.96
C ALA A 101 11.13 -11.88 14.51
N ALA A 102 10.08 -11.40 13.84
CA ALA A 102 10.24 -10.78 12.53
C ALA A 102 11.04 -9.47 12.63
N PRO A 103 11.86 -9.10 11.63
CA PRO A 103 12.54 -7.81 11.60
C PRO A 103 11.56 -6.64 11.79
N ASP A 104 12.08 -5.48 12.23
CA ASP A 104 11.28 -4.26 12.30
C ASP A 104 10.66 -3.99 10.92
N LYS A 105 9.32 -3.91 10.89
CA LYS A 105 8.54 -3.66 9.67
C LYS A 105 8.95 -2.38 8.93
N THR A 106 9.59 -1.41 9.61
CA THR A 106 10.05 -0.15 9.02
C THR A 106 11.51 -0.17 8.58
N ASP A 107 12.31 -1.12 9.04
CA ASP A 107 13.71 -1.26 8.65
C ASP A 107 13.83 -2.02 7.32
N VAL A 108 13.92 -1.27 6.23
CA VAL A 108 14.08 -1.79 4.87
C VAL A 108 15.56 -1.87 4.44
N THR A 109 16.51 -1.61 5.33
CA THR A 109 17.94 -1.50 4.96
C THR A 109 18.61 -2.85 4.70
N ILE A 110 18.14 -3.91 5.35
CA ILE A 110 18.73 -5.25 5.29
C ILE A 110 18.08 -6.09 4.19
N ASP A 111 16.76 -6.27 4.25
CA ASP A 111 16.02 -7.17 3.35
C ASP A 111 15.23 -6.43 2.25
N GLY A 112 15.37 -5.11 2.20
CA GLY A 112 14.66 -4.27 1.23
C GLY A 112 13.17 -4.08 1.56
N ALA A 113 12.55 -3.19 0.78
CA ALA A 113 11.12 -2.92 0.85
C ALA A 113 10.32 -3.96 0.05
N SER A 114 9.13 -4.32 0.54
CA SER A 114 8.27 -5.26 -0.15
C SER A 114 7.77 -4.73 -1.48
N GLU A 115 8.09 -5.47 -2.54
CA GLU A 115 7.64 -5.16 -3.89
C GLU A 115 6.12 -5.35 -4.03
N CYS A 116 5.57 -6.40 -3.40
CA CYS A 116 4.13 -6.65 -3.41
C CYS A 116 3.36 -5.45 -2.83
N TYR A 117 3.77 -4.96 -1.65
CA TYR A 117 3.14 -3.79 -1.05
C TYR A 117 3.35 -2.52 -1.88
N ARG A 118 4.56 -2.31 -2.42
CA ARG A 118 4.87 -1.17 -3.31
C ARG A 118 3.94 -1.13 -4.52
N GLU A 119 3.79 -2.27 -5.21
CA GLU A 119 2.93 -2.40 -6.38
C GLU A 119 1.44 -2.23 -6.01
N TRP A 120 1.02 -2.82 -4.88
CA TRP A 120 -0.34 -2.62 -4.37
C TRP A 120 -0.66 -1.15 -4.11
N ARG A 121 0.25 -0.40 -3.46
CA ARG A 121 0.08 1.04 -3.21
C ARG A 121 -0.02 1.81 -4.53
N ARG A 122 0.81 1.46 -5.51
CA ARG A 122 0.76 2.07 -6.85
C ARG A 122 -0.60 1.85 -7.50
N ARG A 123 -1.10 0.62 -7.54
CA ARG A 123 -2.44 0.30 -8.10
C ARG A 123 -3.56 1.05 -7.38
N LYS A 124 -3.55 1.11 -6.05
CA LYS A 124 -4.55 1.89 -5.29
C LYS A 124 -4.47 3.39 -5.58
N ALA A 125 -3.27 3.95 -5.68
CA ALA A 125 -3.08 5.36 -6.01
C ALA A 125 -3.59 5.69 -7.42
N THR A 126 -3.25 4.86 -8.41
CA THR A 126 -3.74 4.99 -9.79
C THR A 126 -5.26 4.87 -9.87
N ALA A 127 -5.86 3.85 -9.24
CA ALA A 127 -7.32 3.69 -9.24
C ALA A 127 -8.04 4.87 -8.60
N ARG A 128 -7.48 5.42 -7.50
CA ARG A 128 -8.02 6.62 -6.86
C ARG A 128 -7.88 7.85 -7.75
N LEU A 129 -6.79 7.94 -8.50
CA LEU A 129 -6.56 9.02 -9.44
C LEU A 129 -7.52 8.96 -10.64
N ASP A 130 -7.74 7.78 -11.20
CA ASP A 130 -8.73 7.58 -12.27
C ASP A 130 -10.13 8.01 -11.81
N GLN A 131 -10.51 7.68 -10.56
CA GLN A 131 -11.77 8.16 -9.99
C GLN A 131 -11.81 9.69 -9.84
N ILE A 132 -10.70 10.32 -9.41
CA ILE A 132 -10.59 11.78 -9.30
C ILE A 132 -10.80 12.45 -10.67
N ILE A 133 -10.14 11.90 -11.71
CA ILE A 133 -10.25 12.39 -13.08
C ILE A 133 -11.68 12.22 -13.59
N ALA A 134 -12.25 11.03 -13.47
CA ALA A 134 -13.59 10.72 -13.96
C ALA A 134 -14.69 11.57 -13.31
N THR A 135 -14.50 11.96 -12.05
CA THR A 135 -15.46 12.80 -11.31
C THR A 135 -15.19 14.30 -11.44
N GLY A 136 -14.12 14.71 -12.13
CA GLY A 136 -13.71 16.11 -12.22
C GLY A 136 -13.42 16.75 -10.86
N ARG A 137 -12.99 15.94 -9.88
CA ARG A 137 -12.87 16.38 -8.49
C ARG A 137 -11.81 17.47 -8.36
N ILE A 138 -12.18 18.54 -7.66
CA ILE A 138 -11.28 19.65 -7.33
C ILE A 138 -10.31 19.24 -6.21
N LEU A 139 -9.02 19.48 -6.45
CA LEU A 139 -7.91 19.14 -5.57
C LEU A 139 -7.30 20.39 -4.93
N ASN A 140 -6.74 20.23 -3.73
CA ASN A 140 -5.82 21.20 -3.15
C ASN A 140 -4.37 20.81 -3.46
N LEU A 141 -3.42 21.67 -3.10
CA LEU A 141 -2.00 21.48 -3.36
C LEU A 141 -1.44 20.18 -2.75
N ASN A 142 -1.80 19.86 -1.50
CA ASN A 142 -1.31 18.67 -0.82
C ASN A 142 -1.77 17.38 -1.52
N VAL A 143 -3.01 17.37 -2.01
CA VAL A 143 -3.55 16.24 -2.77
C VAL A 143 -2.87 16.14 -4.14
N LEU A 144 -2.68 17.27 -4.84
CA LEU A 144 -1.93 17.28 -6.10
C LEU A 144 -0.50 16.74 -5.91
N HIS A 145 0.22 17.25 -4.91
CA HIS A 145 1.56 16.80 -4.56
C HIS A 145 1.59 15.28 -4.30
N ARG A 146 0.62 14.75 -3.55
CA ARG A 146 0.54 13.31 -3.24
C ARG A 146 0.42 12.45 -4.50
N TYR A 147 -0.38 12.88 -5.47
CA TYR A 147 -0.69 12.05 -6.65
C TYR A 147 0.20 12.32 -7.87
N ARG A 148 1.01 13.39 -7.86
CA ARG A 148 1.79 13.85 -9.04
C ARG A 148 2.59 12.76 -9.76
N HIS A 149 3.15 11.80 -9.03
CA HIS A 149 3.95 10.69 -9.58
C HIS A 149 3.11 9.64 -10.32
N TYR A 150 1.81 9.58 -10.03
CA TYR A 150 0.87 8.64 -10.61
C TYR A 150 0.05 9.26 -11.75
N ILE A 151 0.24 10.56 -12.02
CA ILE A 151 -0.48 11.27 -13.08
C ILE A 151 -0.07 10.72 -14.45
N PRO A 152 -1.02 10.23 -15.28
CA PRO A 152 -0.72 9.71 -16.61
C PRO A 152 -0.09 10.76 -17.53
N SER A 153 0.76 10.31 -18.45
CA SER A 153 1.59 11.21 -19.25
C SER A 153 0.79 12.15 -20.17
N ASP A 154 -0.37 11.69 -20.60
CA ASP A 154 -1.33 12.31 -21.51
C ASP A 154 -2.31 13.27 -20.81
N THR A 155 -2.06 13.63 -19.55
CA THR A 155 -2.96 14.51 -18.79
C THR A 155 -2.44 15.94 -18.65
N LEU A 156 -3.40 16.87 -18.61
CA LEU A 156 -3.21 18.27 -18.28
C LEU A 156 -3.69 18.53 -16.85
N VAL A 157 -3.03 19.46 -16.16
CA VAL A 157 -3.46 19.97 -14.87
C VAL A 157 -4.03 21.37 -15.09
N GLU A 158 -5.31 21.53 -14.75
CA GLU A 158 -5.97 22.83 -14.75
C GLU A 158 -5.79 23.47 -13.37
N CYS A 159 -5.09 24.61 -13.34
CA CYS A 159 -4.97 25.48 -12.18
C CYS A 159 -6.15 26.45 -12.15
N LEU A 160 -6.85 26.51 -11.02
CA LEU A 160 -8.02 27.35 -10.78
C LEU A 160 -7.68 28.40 -9.71
N PHE A 161 -7.81 29.68 -10.05
CA PHE A 161 -7.57 30.77 -9.11
C PHE A 161 -8.49 31.97 -9.38
N GLY A 162 -9.21 32.43 -8.35
CA GLY A 162 -10.03 33.64 -8.43
C GLY A 162 -11.15 33.61 -9.49
N GLY A 163 -11.59 32.44 -9.95
CA GLY A 163 -12.62 32.28 -10.99
C GLY A 163 -12.07 32.26 -12.42
N VAL A 164 -10.76 32.14 -12.61
CA VAL A 164 -10.13 31.82 -13.91
C VAL A 164 -9.32 30.55 -13.83
N SER A 165 -8.99 30.02 -15.00
CA SER A 165 -8.16 28.83 -15.12
C SER A 165 -7.07 28.95 -16.16
N THR A 166 -6.01 28.16 -15.96
CA THR A 166 -4.92 27.95 -16.92
C THR A 166 -4.50 26.49 -16.84
N GLN A 167 -4.04 25.93 -17.94
CA GLN A 167 -3.66 24.52 -18.03
C GLN A 167 -2.16 24.40 -18.27
N PHE A 168 -1.56 23.37 -17.68
CA PHE A 168 -0.17 23.02 -17.93
C PHE A 168 0.00 21.49 -17.96
N PRO A 169 0.99 20.98 -18.69
CA PRO A 169 1.23 19.54 -18.76
C PRO A 169 1.78 19.00 -17.44
N HIS A 170 1.34 17.82 -17.02
CA HIS A 170 1.68 17.24 -15.72
C HIS A 170 3.20 17.08 -15.49
N HIS A 171 3.99 16.86 -16.54
CA HIS A 171 5.44 16.61 -16.42
C HIS A 171 6.17 17.78 -15.75
N ARG A 172 5.60 19.00 -15.79
CA ARG A 172 6.17 20.18 -15.13
C ARG A 172 6.19 20.09 -13.61
N ILE A 173 5.33 19.24 -13.03
CA ILE A 173 5.20 19.10 -11.57
C ILE A 173 5.57 17.72 -11.05
N LYS A 174 5.88 16.77 -11.94
CA LYS A 174 6.06 15.35 -11.60
C LYS A 174 7.14 15.17 -10.53
N ASP A 175 8.31 15.76 -10.74
CA ASP A 175 9.48 15.54 -9.90
C ASP A 175 9.68 16.60 -8.81
N LEU A 176 8.82 17.62 -8.77
CA LEU A 176 8.91 18.70 -7.78
C LEU A 176 8.62 18.17 -6.37
N ASP A 177 9.41 18.55 -5.37
CA ASP A 177 9.02 18.40 -3.98
C ASP A 177 7.90 19.39 -3.60
N ILE A 178 7.46 19.38 -2.34
CA ILE A 178 6.34 20.24 -1.91
C ILE A 178 6.72 21.73 -1.94
N ILE A 179 7.96 22.10 -1.64
CA ILE A 179 8.44 23.48 -1.61
C ILE A 179 8.60 23.99 -3.04
N GLU A 180 9.19 23.19 -3.92
CA GLU A 180 9.33 23.47 -5.34
C GLU A 180 7.96 23.60 -6.01
N LEU A 181 7.01 22.72 -5.68
CA LEU A 181 5.65 22.79 -6.18
C LEU A 181 4.92 24.06 -5.70
N GLN A 182 5.10 24.45 -4.43
CA GLN A 182 4.55 25.71 -3.92
C GLN A 182 5.07 26.91 -4.72
N ARG A 183 6.39 27.00 -4.92
CA ARG A 183 7.02 28.07 -5.71
C ARG A 183 6.51 28.07 -7.16
N TYR A 184 6.42 26.89 -7.77
CA TYR A 184 5.89 26.74 -9.12
C TYR A 184 4.45 27.27 -9.25
N VAL A 185 3.59 26.92 -8.29
CA VAL A 185 2.18 27.35 -8.30
C VAL A 185 2.03 28.85 -8.12
N VAL A 186 2.82 29.45 -7.22
CA VAL A 186 2.81 30.91 -7.03
C VAL A 186 3.24 31.61 -8.32
N GLY A 187 4.37 31.21 -8.90
CA GLY A 187 4.83 31.77 -10.17
C GLY A 187 3.85 31.56 -11.33
N LEU A 188 3.17 30.41 -11.37
CA LEU A 188 2.12 30.14 -12.35
C LEU A 188 0.93 31.11 -12.20
N VAL A 189 0.47 31.35 -10.97
CA VAL A 189 -0.66 32.24 -10.70
C VAL A 189 -0.30 33.70 -10.96
N GLU A 190 0.88 34.14 -10.54
CA GLU A 190 1.37 35.50 -10.79
C GLU A 190 1.59 35.76 -12.28
N GLY A 191 2.11 34.78 -13.02
CA GLY A 191 2.34 34.89 -14.46
C GLY A 191 1.06 34.81 -15.29
N ALA A 192 0.15 33.88 -14.98
CA ALA A 192 -1.08 33.68 -15.73
C ALA A 192 -2.18 34.68 -15.36
N PHE A 193 -2.22 35.14 -14.10
CA PHE A 193 -3.30 35.98 -13.56
C PHE A 193 -2.80 37.21 -12.78
N PRO A 194 -1.90 38.03 -13.34
CA PRO A 194 -1.23 39.11 -12.60
C PRO A 194 -2.20 40.12 -11.98
N SER A 195 -3.31 40.42 -12.68
CA SER A 195 -4.33 41.37 -12.20
C SER A 195 -5.10 40.87 -10.98
N ARG A 196 -5.19 39.55 -10.78
CA ARG A 196 -5.80 38.92 -9.60
C ARG A 196 -4.78 38.65 -8.50
N ALA A 197 -3.61 38.12 -8.87
CA ALA A 197 -2.59 37.71 -7.91
C ALA A 197 -2.12 38.85 -7.00
N LYS A 198 -2.03 40.08 -7.54
CA LYS A 198 -1.57 41.28 -6.81
C LYS A 198 -2.35 41.64 -5.53
N PHE A 199 -3.54 41.07 -5.33
CA PHE A 199 -4.38 41.31 -4.15
C PHE A 199 -4.20 40.26 -3.05
N TYR A 200 -3.34 39.27 -3.26
CA TYR A 200 -3.18 38.12 -2.39
C TYR A 200 -1.72 37.95 -1.99
N THR A 201 -1.50 37.51 -0.75
CA THR A 201 -0.18 37.05 -0.32
C THR A 201 0.16 35.70 -0.96
N THR A 202 1.43 35.30 -0.88
CA THR A 202 1.87 33.95 -1.28
C THR A 202 1.03 32.86 -0.61
N ASP A 203 0.79 32.97 0.69
CA ASP A 203 0.01 31.98 1.45
C ASP A 203 -1.45 31.96 1.01
N ASP A 204 -2.04 33.12 0.74
CA ASP A 204 -3.39 33.22 0.17
C ASP A 204 -3.48 32.54 -1.20
N ILE A 205 -2.48 32.75 -2.06
CA ILE A 205 -2.40 32.11 -3.38
C ILE A 205 -2.39 30.59 -3.20
N LEU A 206 -1.51 30.05 -2.37
CA LEU A 206 -1.40 28.60 -2.15
C LEU A 206 -2.68 28.00 -1.54
N LEU A 207 -3.32 28.72 -0.62
CA LEU A 207 -4.55 28.27 0.04
C LEU A 207 -5.75 28.25 -0.92
N ARG A 208 -5.87 29.30 -1.75
CA ARG A 208 -7.02 29.52 -2.63
C ARG A 208 -6.91 28.78 -3.95
N THR A 209 -5.69 28.53 -4.43
CA THR A 209 -5.48 27.79 -5.68
C THR A 209 -5.99 26.36 -5.55
N LYS A 210 -6.77 25.96 -6.55
CA LYS A 210 -7.28 24.59 -6.68
C LYS A 210 -6.87 23.99 -8.01
N PHE A 211 -6.96 22.67 -8.11
CA PHE A 211 -6.54 21.95 -9.31
C PHE A 211 -7.61 20.97 -9.78
N LYS A 212 -7.68 20.77 -11.08
CA LYS A 212 -8.36 19.63 -11.70
C LYS A 212 -7.38 18.90 -12.61
N ILE A 213 -7.53 17.58 -12.72
CA ILE A 213 -6.73 16.75 -13.62
C ILE A 213 -7.64 16.37 -14.78
N ILE A 214 -7.19 16.66 -15.99
CA ILE A 214 -7.96 16.53 -17.23
C ILE A 214 -7.19 15.59 -18.16
N ARG A 215 -7.87 14.59 -18.74
CA ARG A 215 -7.28 13.80 -19.84
C ARG A 215 -7.30 14.66 -21.11
N GLY A 216 -6.14 14.75 -21.75
CA GLY A 216 -5.98 15.40 -23.06
C GLY A 216 -6.71 14.65 -24.16
#